data_AF-A0A1J5LAY7-F1
#
_entry.id   AF-A0A1J5LAY7-F1
#
_cell.length_a   1.000
_cell.length_b   1.000
_cell.length_c   1.000
_cell.angle_alpha   90.00
_cell.angle_beta   90.00
_cell.angle_gamma   90.00
#
_symmetry.space_group_name_H-M   'P 1'
#
loop_
_entity.id
_entity.type
_entity.pdbx_description
1 polymer ?
#
loop_
_entity_poly.entity_id
_entity_poly.type
_entity_poly.pdbx_seq_one_letter_code
_entity_poly.pdbx_strand_id
1 'polypeptide(L)'
;MNYIFPIIALLLLSCKGETETIQTDSEKIDISVRNYFFMGDSVDVECTVIDTISSKELDVILETVEENLRLVQLDIDTLNSMIDEKAYANLEKRNSLYPESIEIKMAQDELVLSQYNLKMEQLKAKKTQFQNSNRLYMHLRRSTFANVSGYGVQVHYKMGEEEADLQVLMDADFDVVD
;
A
#
# COMPACT_ATOMS: atom_id res chain seq x y z
N MET A 1 16.47 -51.80 -50.81
CA MET A 1 17.51 -51.21 -49.94
C MET A 1 17.51 -49.71 -50.13
N ASN A 2 17.56 -48.99 -49.00
CA ASN A 2 17.95 -47.58 -48.83
C ASN A 2 16.84 -46.56 -49.16
N TYR A 3 15.98 -46.23 -48.19
CA TYR A 3 16.16 -45.26 -47.08
C TYR A 3 16.31 -43.82 -47.56
N ILE A 4 15.17 -43.19 -47.87
CA ILE A 4 14.98 -41.74 -47.79
C ILE A 4 13.59 -41.56 -47.19
N PHE A 5 13.42 -40.61 -46.26
CA PHE A 5 12.28 -40.35 -45.36
C PHE A 5 12.42 -40.95 -43.96
N PRO A 6 13.23 -40.28 -43.11
CA PRO A 6 12.65 -39.73 -41.89
C PRO A 6 13.35 -38.41 -41.47
N ILE A 7 13.21 -37.32 -42.22
CA ILE A 7 13.70 -36.00 -41.77
C ILE A 7 12.57 -34.95 -41.74
N ILE A 8 11.50 -35.11 -42.53
CA ILE A 8 10.38 -34.16 -42.54
C ILE A 8 9.44 -34.35 -41.33
N ALA A 9 9.40 -35.54 -40.72
CA ALA A 9 8.57 -35.77 -39.53
C ALA A 9 9.17 -35.19 -38.23
N LEU A 10 10.45 -34.81 -38.21
CA LEU A 10 11.09 -34.21 -37.03
C LEU A 10 11.01 -32.67 -37.00
N LEU A 11 10.61 -32.04 -38.11
CA LEU A 11 10.47 -30.57 -38.23
C LEU A 11 9.09 -30.06 -37.78
N LEU A 12 8.10 -30.93 -37.59
CA LEU A 12 6.74 -30.54 -37.16
C LEU A 12 6.54 -30.63 -35.63
N LEU A 13 7.52 -31.11 -34.87
CA LEU A 13 7.44 -31.21 -33.40
C LEU A 13 8.20 -30.10 -32.66
N SER A 14 8.87 -29.18 -33.34
CA SER A 14 9.52 -28.02 -32.71
C SER A 14 8.73 -26.71 -32.82
N CYS A 15 7.48 -26.74 -33.29
CA CYS A 15 6.54 -25.64 -33.12
C CYS A 15 5.56 -25.93 -31.98
N LYS A 16 6.06 -26.38 -30.83
CA LYS A 16 5.54 -25.85 -29.56
C LYS A 16 6.27 -24.52 -29.32
N GLY A 17 6.00 -23.55 -30.20
CA GLY A 17 6.05 -22.19 -29.72
C GLY A 17 5.00 -22.14 -28.63
N GLU A 18 5.41 -21.89 -27.40
CA GLU A 18 4.55 -21.19 -26.46
C GLU A 18 4.07 -19.96 -27.23
N THR A 19 2.92 -20.07 -27.88
CA THR A 19 2.13 -18.90 -28.21
C THR A 19 1.77 -18.37 -26.84
N GLU A 20 2.57 -17.44 -26.33
CA GLU A 20 2.04 -16.35 -25.52
C GLU A 20 0.83 -15.86 -26.30
N THR A 21 -0.35 -16.40 -25.97
CA THR A 21 -1.60 -15.82 -26.41
C THR A 21 -1.49 -14.39 -25.97
N ILE A 22 -1.45 -13.46 -26.93
CA ILE A 22 -1.45 -12.03 -26.66
C ILE A 22 -2.73 -11.78 -25.87
N GLN A 23 -2.61 -11.79 -24.55
CA GLN A 23 -3.72 -11.52 -23.65
C GLN A 23 -4.05 -10.05 -23.85
N THR A 24 -5.35 -9.77 -23.99
CA THR A 24 -5.82 -8.39 -24.02
C THR A 24 -5.61 -7.75 -22.65
N ASP A 25 -5.48 -6.43 -22.60
CA ASP A 25 -5.32 -5.70 -21.33
C ASP A 25 -6.50 -6.00 -20.37
N SER A 26 -7.70 -6.17 -20.91
CA SER A 26 -8.89 -6.55 -20.15
C SER A 26 -8.75 -7.95 -19.51
N GLU A 27 -8.18 -8.92 -20.23
CA GLU A 27 -7.95 -10.27 -19.70
C GLU A 27 -6.87 -10.25 -18.60
N LYS A 28 -5.81 -9.45 -18.78
CA LYS A 28 -4.77 -9.29 -17.76
C LYS A 28 -5.33 -8.68 -16.48
N ILE A 29 -6.15 -7.64 -16.60
CA ILE A 29 -6.82 -7.00 -15.48
C ILE A 29 -7.72 -7.99 -14.73
N ASP A 30 -8.58 -8.72 -15.45
CA ASP A 30 -9.48 -9.71 -14.85
C ASP A 30 -8.71 -10.82 -14.12
N ILE A 31 -7.68 -11.39 -14.77
CA ILE A 31 -6.84 -12.44 -14.17
C ILE A 31 -6.13 -11.93 -12.90
N SER A 32 -5.57 -10.72 -12.96
CA SER A 32 -4.84 -10.11 -11.84
C SER A 32 -5.75 -9.87 -10.64
N VAL A 33 -6.96 -9.33 -10.88
CA VAL A 33 -7.99 -9.12 -9.86
C VAL A 33 -8.46 -10.44 -9.25
N ARG A 34 -8.76 -11.45 -10.09
CA ARG A 34 -9.17 -12.78 -9.62
C ARG A 34 -8.11 -13.44 -8.75
N ASN A 35 -6.85 -13.36 -9.19
CA ASN A 35 -5.72 -13.90 -8.44
C ASN A 35 -5.54 -13.20 -7.10
N TYR A 36 -5.66 -11.86 -7.07
CA TYR A 36 -5.48 -11.06 -5.87
C TYR A 36 -6.56 -11.37 -4.81
N PHE A 37 -7.83 -11.48 -5.22
CA PHE A 37 -8.93 -11.80 -4.32
C PHE A 37 -9.18 -13.31 -4.14
N PHE A 38 -8.35 -14.18 -4.71
CA PHE A 38 -8.53 -15.63 -4.71
C PHE A 38 -9.91 -16.08 -5.23
N MET A 39 -10.45 -15.39 -6.23
CA MET A 39 -11.73 -15.70 -6.86
C MET A 39 -11.56 -16.84 -7.87
N GLY A 40 -12.39 -17.88 -7.76
CA GLY A 40 -12.42 -18.96 -8.74
C GLY A 40 -13.20 -18.61 -10.01
N ASP A 41 -13.09 -19.45 -11.04
CA ASP A 41 -13.74 -19.28 -12.35
C ASP A 41 -15.28 -19.21 -12.28
N SER A 42 -15.88 -19.63 -11.17
CA SER A 42 -17.33 -19.59 -10.94
C SER A 42 -17.87 -18.23 -10.50
N VAL A 43 -16.99 -17.26 -10.23
CA VAL A 43 -17.36 -15.89 -9.86
C VAL A 43 -17.39 -15.03 -11.12
N ASP A 44 -18.50 -14.32 -11.33
CA ASP A 44 -18.57 -13.34 -12.41
C ASP A 44 -17.88 -12.05 -11.94
N VAL A 45 -16.93 -11.55 -12.72
CA VAL A 45 -16.10 -10.40 -12.37
C VAL A 45 -16.09 -9.45 -13.55
N GLU A 46 -16.47 -8.21 -13.31
CA GLU A 46 -16.44 -7.11 -14.28
C GLU A 46 -15.47 -6.04 -13.76
N CYS A 47 -14.40 -5.80 -14.52
CA CYS A 47 -13.37 -4.81 -14.19
C CYS A 47 -13.48 -3.60 -15.12
N THR A 48 -13.62 -2.41 -14.53
CA THR A 48 -13.66 -1.14 -15.26
C THR A 48 -12.54 -0.22 -14.78
N VAL A 49 -11.69 0.24 -15.70
CA VAL A 49 -10.71 1.29 -15.39
C VAL A 49 -11.44 2.61 -15.18
N ILE A 50 -11.38 3.13 -13.95
CA ILE A 50 -12.04 4.37 -13.55
C ILE A 50 -11.10 5.57 -13.56
N ASP A 51 -9.80 5.32 -13.38
CA ASP A 51 -8.78 6.36 -13.34
C ASP A 51 -7.44 5.83 -13.89
N THR A 52 -6.62 6.74 -14.41
CA THR A 52 -5.28 6.45 -14.90
C THR A 52 -4.31 7.42 -14.27
N ILE A 53 -3.38 6.90 -13.47
CA ILE A 53 -2.38 7.72 -12.79
C ILE A 53 -1.25 7.99 -13.77
N SER A 54 -1.04 9.25 -14.13
CA SER A 54 0.09 9.63 -14.96
C SER A 54 1.39 9.75 -14.17
N SER A 55 2.53 9.59 -14.84
CA SER A 55 3.84 9.69 -14.19
C SER A 55 4.07 11.04 -13.51
N LYS A 56 3.54 12.13 -14.09
CA LYS A 56 3.65 13.48 -13.54
C LYS A 56 2.80 13.65 -12.27
N GLU A 57 1.58 13.12 -12.27
CA GLU A 57 0.73 13.13 -11.07
C GLU A 57 1.37 12.30 -9.96
N LEU A 58 1.93 11.14 -10.31
CA LEU A 58 2.62 10.30 -9.34
C LEU A 58 3.83 11.00 -8.71
N ASP A 59 4.64 11.74 -9.49
CA ASP A 59 5.76 12.50 -8.95
C ASP A 59 5.29 13.56 -7.93
N VAL A 60 4.18 14.25 -8.19
CA VAL A 60 3.59 15.23 -7.26
C VAL A 60 3.06 14.56 -5.99
N ILE A 61 2.41 13.39 -6.15
CA ILE A 61 1.93 12.58 -5.02
C ILE A 61 3.11 12.15 -4.15
N LEU A 62 4.18 11.65 -4.76
CA LEU A 62 5.40 11.24 -4.06
C LEU A 62 6.04 12.41 -3.30
N GLU A 63 6.23 13.56 -3.93
CA GLU A 63 6.77 14.76 -3.28
C GLU A 63 5.93 15.16 -2.06
N THR A 64 4.60 15.11 -2.20
CA THR A 64 3.67 15.42 -1.11
C THR A 64 3.78 14.41 0.04
N VAL A 65 3.91 13.12 -0.27
CA VAL A 65 4.08 12.06 0.74
C VAL A 65 5.43 12.18 1.46
N GLU A 66 6.51 12.44 0.74
CA GLU A 66 7.85 12.64 1.29
C GLU A 66 7.90 13.86 2.22
N GLU A 67 7.28 14.98 1.81
CA GLU A 67 7.17 16.17 2.66
C GLU A 67 6.33 15.89 3.91
N ASN A 68 5.20 15.19 3.78
CA ASN A 68 4.38 14.80 4.92
C ASN A 68 5.12 13.85 5.89
N LEU A 69 5.96 12.93 5.38
CA LEU A 69 6.84 12.10 6.21
C LEU A 69 7.82 12.94 7.01
N ARG A 70 8.43 13.94 6.36
CA ARG A 70 9.38 14.85 7.00
C ARG A 70 8.69 15.67 8.10
N LEU A 71 7.51 16.22 7.82
CA LEU A 71 6.73 17.00 8.79
C LEU A 71 6.30 16.15 9.99
N VAL A 72 5.76 14.95 9.77
CA VAL A 72 5.38 14.06 10.87
C VAL A 72 6.60 13.63 11.70
N GLN A 73 7.76 13.41 11.07
CA GLN A 73 8.98 13.12 11.81
C GLN A 73 9.38 14.29 12.72
N LEU A 74 9.31 15.53 12.22
CA LEU A 74 9.59 16.72 13.02
C LEU A 74 8.60 16.87 14.18
N ASP A 75 7.31 16.59 13.96
CA ASP A 75 6.30 16.60 15.02
C ASP A 75 6.59 15.54 16.10
N ILE A 76 7.01 14.34 15.69
CA ILE A 76 7.44 13.26 16.59
C ILE A 76 8.65 13.71 17.42
N ASP A 77 9.68 14.28 16.80
CA ASP A 77 10.89 14.69 17.50
C ASP A 77 10.60 15.83 18.50
N THR A 78 9.75 16.77 18.09
CA THR A 78 9.29 17.86 18.97
C THR A 78 8.49 17.32 20.15
N LEU A 79 7.52 16.43 19.90
CA LEU A 79 6.68 15.87 20.96
C LEU A 79 7.47 14.97 21.91
N ASN A 80 8.46 14.22 21.41
CA ASN A 80 9.39 13.45 22.25
C ASN A 80 10.13 14.39 23.21
N SER A 81 10.68 15.51 22.72
CA SER A 81 11.36 16.49 23.57
C SER A 81 10.42 17.08 24.63
N MET A 82 9.16 17.36 24.27
CA MET A 82 8.17 17.86 25.23
C MET A 82 7.79 16.81 26.29
N ILE A 83 7.69 15.54 25.90
CA ILE A 83 7.45 14.41 26.81
C ILE A 83 8.61 14.29 27.80
N ASP A 84 9.85 14.32 27.32
CA ASP A 84 11.03 14.21 28.17
C ASP A 84 11.10 15.36 29.17
N GLU A 85 10.97 16.61 28.71
CA GLU A 85 10.97 17.79 29.59
C GLU A 85 9.87 17.70 30.66
N LYS A 86 8.65 17.34 30.25
CA LYS A 86 7.52 17.20 31.17
C LYS A 86 7.71 16.03 32.13
N ALA A 87 8.27 14.91 31.69
CA ALA A 87 8.55 13.76 32.53
C ALA A 87 9.59 14.10 33.62
N TYR A 88 10.66 14.80 33.27
CA TYR A 88 11.66 15.27 34.24
C TYR A 88 11.07 16.26 35.24
N ALA A 89 10.31 17.26 34.78
CA ALA A 89 9.64 18.22 35.65
C ALA A 89 8.64 17.53 36.60
N ASN A 90 7.89 16.56 36.10
CA ASN A 90 6.96 15.77 36.91
C ASN A 90 7.69 14.94 37.97
N LEU A 91 8.83 14.35 37.63
CA LEU A 91 9.65 13.56 38.55
C LEU A 91 10.24 14.43 39.67
N GLU A 92 10.79 15.60 39.33
CA GLU A 92 11.30 16.56 40.30
C GLU A 92 10.19 17.03 41.26
N LYS A 93 9.03 17.39 40.70
CA LYS A 93 7.86 17.78 41.48
C LYS A 93 7.42 16.64 42.40
N ARG A 94 7.31 15.41 41.90
CA ARG A 94 6.93 14.23 42.71
C ARG A 94 7.88 14.03 43.89
N ASN A 95 9.19 14.16 43.67
CA ASN A 95 10.20 14.00 44.73
C ASN A 95 10.11 15.07 45.83
N SER A 96 9.50 16.23 45.53
CA SER A 96 9.29 17.31 46.50
C SER A 96 8.02 17.15 47.36
N LEU A 97 7.17 16.17 47.04
CA LEU A 97 5.86 15.99 47.68
C LEU A 97 5.88 14.90 48.77
N TYR A 98 5.07 15.11 49.80
CA TYR A 98 4.78 14.06 50.79
C TYR A 98 4.02 12.90 50.12
N PRO A 99 4.35 11.62 50.42
CA PRO A 99 3.77 10.44 49.79
C PRO A 99 2.24 10.45 49.71
N GLU A 100 1.58 10.88 50.79
CA GLU A 100 0.12 10.91 50.92
C GLU A 100 -0.57 11.94 50.02
N SER A 101 0.20 12.91 49.49
CA SER A 101 -0.31 13.99 48.65
C SER A 101 0.08 13.86 47.17
N ILE A 102 0.92 12.88 46.82
CA ILE A 102 1.44 12.70 45.46
C ILE A 102 0.30 12.50 44.46
N GLU A 103 -0.59 11.55 44.73
CA GLU A 103 -1.66 11.15 43.80
C GLU A 103 -2.55 12.33 43.40
N ILE A 104 -3.03 13.09 44.38
CA ILE A 104 -3.92 14.24 44.15
C ILE A 104 -3.17 15.38 43.42
N LYS A 105 -1.92 15.65 43.80
CA LYS A 105 -1.15 16.79 43.26
C LYS A 105 -0.49 16.52 41.91
N MET A 106 -0.31 15.24 41.55
CA MET A 106 0.29 14.80 40.29
C MET A 106 -0.74 14.36 39.25
N ALA A 107 -1.98 14.04 39.63
CA ALA A 107 -3.00 13.51 38.72
C ALA A 107 -3.13 14.31 37.41
N GLN A 108 -3.17 15.64 37.48
CA GLN A 108 -3.29 16.48 36.28
C GLN A 108 -2.02 16.43 35.40
N ASP A 109 -0.85 16.42 36.02
CA ASP A 109 0.42 16.37 35.30
C ASP A 109 0.66 15.00 34.64
N GLU A 110 0.23 13.93 35.28
CA GLU A 110 0.23 12.57 34.74
C GLU A 110 -0.78 12.39 33.61
N LEU A 111 -1.95 13.02 33.73
CA LEU A 111 -2.95 13.05 32.65
C LEU A 111 -2.40 13.75 31.41
N VAL A 112 -1.76 14.91 31.56
CA VAL A 112 -1.14 15.64 30.43
C VAL A 112 -0.04 14.81 29.78
N LEU A 113 0.83 14.19 30.58
CA LEU A 113 1.88 13.31 30.04
C LEU A 113 1.29 12.12 29.27
N SER A 114 0.20 11.54 29.79
CA SER A 114 -0.53 10.45 29.12
C SER A 114 -1.15 10.90 27.79
N GLN A 115 -1.67 12.13 27.72
CA GLN A 115 -2.19 12.71 26.47
C GLN A 115 -1.08 12.90 25.42
N TYR A 116 0.11 13.34 25.84
CA TYR A 116 1.26 13.44 24.94
C TYR A 116 1.70 12.08 24.42
N ASN A 117 1.78 11.07 25.28
CA ASN A 117 2.09 9.70 24.86
C ASN A 117 1.04 9.14 23.89
N LEU A 118 -0.25 9.39 24.12
CA LEU A 118 -1.30 9.00 23.18
C LEU A 118 -1.11 9.69 21.82
N LYS A 119 -0.80 11.00 21.83
CA LYS A 119 -0.56 11.76 20.60
C LYS A 119 0.68 11.26 19.85
N MET A 120 1.73 10.84 20.57
CA MET A 120 2.93 10.23 20.02
C MET A 120 2.59 8.96 19.23
N GLU A 121 1.80 8.06 19.81
CA GLU A 121 1.39 6.83 19.13
C GLU A 121 0.51 7.11 17.90
N GLN A 122 -0.35 8.12 17.95
CA GLN A 122 -1.10 8.58 16.77
C GLN A 122 -0.18 9.10 15.65
N LEU A 123 0.86 9.86 15.98
CA LEU A 123 1.83 10.36 15.01
C LEU A 123 2.67 9.23 14.42
N LYS A 124 3.10 8.25 15.24
CA LYS A 124 3.79 7.05 14.75
C LYS A 124 2.93 6.24 13.79
N ALA A 125 1.65 6.03 14.11
CA ALA A 125 0.71 5.35 13.22
C ALA A 125 0.57 6.11 11.88
N LYS A 126 0.44 7.44 11.94
CA LYS A 126 0.38 8.29 10.74
C LYS A 126 1.66 8.23 9.91
N LYS A 127 2.84 8.18 10.57
CA LYS A 127 4.13 7.98 9.89
C LYS A 127 4.15 6.65 9.15
N THR A 128 3.72 5.56 9.78
CA THR A 128 3.63 4.24 9.14
C THR A 128 2.69 4.25 7.94
N GLN A 129 1.54 4.94 8.03
CA GLN A 129 0.64 5.11 6.89
C GLN A 129 1.36 5.78 5.71
N PHE A 130 2.04 6.90 5.95
CA PHE A 130 2.79 7.56 4.87
C PHE A 130 3.96 6.72 4.34
N GLN A 131 4.63 5.94 5.18
CA GLN A 131 5.68 5.01 4.73
C GLN A 131 5.13 3.93 3.81
N ASN A 132 3.95 3.39 4.12
CA ASN A 132 3.27 2.40 3.30
C ASN A 132 2.82 3.01 1.97
N SER A 133 2.21 4.20 1.98
CA SER A 133 1.85 4.93 0.76
C SER A 133 3.09 5.23 -0.09
N ASN A 134 4.19 5.67 0.52
CA ASN A 134 5.42 5.94 -0.22
C ASN A 134 5.97 4.66 -0.88
N ARG A 135 5.93 3.52 -0.18
CA ARG A 135 6.34 2.23 -0.76
C ARG A 135 5.49 1.88 -1.98
N LEU A 136 4.17 2.05 -1.89
CA LEU A 136 3.22 1.80 -2.96
C LEU A 136 3.48 2.69 -4.18
N TYR A 137 3.57 4.00 -3.97
CA TYR A 137 3.82 4.95 -5.05
C TYR A 137 5.21 4.79 -5.68
N MET A 138 6.22 4.42 -4.88
CA MET A 138 7.54 4.08 -5.41
C MET A 138 7.54 2.80 -6.25
N HIS A 139 6.64 1.86 -5.96
CA HIS A 139 6.43 0.69 -6.80
C HIS A 139 5.79 1.10 -8.14
N LEU A 140 4.69 1.86 -8.13
CA LEU A 140 4.07 2.39 -9.36
C LEU A 140 5.06 3.18 -10.24
N ARG A 141 5.95 3.96 -9.60
CA ARG A 141 6.98 4.74 -10.30
C ARG A 141 7.98 3.83 -11.04
N ARG A 142 8.26 2.64 -10.50
CA ARG A 142 9.18 1.66 -11.12
C ARG A 142 8.51 0.87 -12.24
N SER A 143 7.21 0.59 -12.12
CA SER A 143 6.42 -0.08 -13.15
C SER A 143 5.89 0.87 -14.23
N THR A 144 6.29 2.15 -14.22
CA THR A 144 5.75 3.14 -15.17
C THR A 144 6.14 2.82 -16.62
N PHE A 145 5.14 2.76 -17.50
CA PHE A 145 5.33 2.59 -18.93
C PHE A 145 4.79 3.79 -19.71
N ALA A 146 5.63 4.35 -20.59
CA ALA A 146 5.38 5.59 -21.31
C ALA A 146 5.04 6.78 -20.38
N ASN A 147 3.76 7.03 -20.13
CA ASN A 147 3.27 8.11 -19.27
C ASN A 147 2.22 7.61 -18.25
N VAL A 148 2.02 6.30 -18.17
CA VAL A 148 1.07 5.67 -17.25
C VAL A 148 1.84 4.95 -16.17
N SER A 149 1.52 5.27 -14.93
CA SER A 149 2.14 4.68 -13.75
C SER A 149 1.23 3.70 -13.02
N GLY A 150 -0.07 3.75 -13.28
CA GLY A 150 -1.02 2.81 -12.70
C GLY A 150 -2.46 3.13 -13.08
N TYR A 151 -3.37 2.26 -12.65
CA TYR A 151 -4.79 2.33 -12.93
C TYR A 151 -5.59 2.17 -11.65
N GLY A 152 -6.58 3.04 -11.46
CA GLY A 152 -7.66 2.78 -10.53
C GLY A 152 -8.70 1.91 -11.25
N VAL A 153 -8.97 0.72 -10.72
CA VAL A 153 -9.92 -0.22 -11.32
C VAL A 153 -11.05 -0.49 -10.35
N GLN A 154 -12.28 -0.27 -10.81
CA GLN A 154 -13.47 -0.72 -10.13
C GLN A 154 -13.76 -2.17 -10.53
N VAL A 155 -13.95 -3.01 -9.52
CA VAL A 155 -14.22 -4.44 -9.67
C VAL A 155 -15.62 -4.69 -9.14
N HIS A 156 -16.54 -5.06 -10.01
CA HIS A 156 -17.83 -5.60 -9.63
C HIS A 156 -17.74 -7.13 -9.66
N TYR A 157 -18.13 -7.81 -8.58
CA TYR A 157 -18.22 -9.27 -8.60
C TYR A 157 -19.57 -9.77 -8.13
N LYS A 158 -19.98 -10.90 -8.71
CA LYS A 158 -21.22 -11.60 -8.39
C LYS A 158 -20.97 -13.08 -8.11
N MET A 159 -21.40 -13.52 -6.93
CA MET A 159 -21.37 -14.92 -6.51
C MET A 159 -22.76 -15.35 -6.04
N GLY A 160 -23.53 -15.95 -6.95
CA GLY A 160 -24.92 -16.34 -6.67
C GLY A 160 -25.83 -15.11 -6.51
N GLU A 161 -26.33 -14.88 -5.30
CA GLU A 161 -27.15 -13.71 -4.95
C GLU A 161 -26.33 -12.57 -4.32
N GLU A 162 -25.04 -12.81 -4.01
CA GLU A 162 -24.16 -11.80 -3.43
C GLU A 162 -23.47 -11.01 -4.55
N GLU A 163 -23.55 -9.68 -4.43
CA GLU A 163 -22.90 -8.72 -5.32
C GLU A 163 -22.11 -7.73 -4.46
N ALA A 164 -20.89 -7.38 -4.89
CA ALA A 164 -20.13 -6.31 -4.25
C ALA A 164 -19.21 -5.57 -5.23
N ASP A 165 -18.97 -4.31 -4.89
CA ASP A 165 -18.04 -3.43 -5.60
C ASP A 165 -16.78 -3.22 -4.78
N LEU A 166 -15.63 -3.40 -5.41
CA LEU A 166 -14.31 -3.14 -4.86
C LEU A 166 -13.58 -2.13 -5.75
N GLN A 167 -12.58 -1.46 -5.18
CA GLN A 167 -11.64 -0.64 -5.92
C GLN A 167 -10.25 -1.15 -5.64
N VAL A 168 -9.48 -1.37 -6.70
CA VAL A 168 -8.08 -1.80 -6.61
C VAL A 168 -7.19 -0.81 -7.33
N LEU A 169 -5.97 -0.70 -6.85
CA LEU A 169 -4.91 0.02 -7.53
C LEU A 169 -4.02 -0.99 -8.25
N MET A 170 -3.81 -0.77 -9.54
CA MET A 170 -2.93 -1.59 -10.37
C MET A 170 -1.75 -0.77 -10.86
N ASP A 171 -0.63 -1.42 -11.11
CA ASP A 171 0.51 -0.79 -11.78
C ASP A 171 0.33 -0.75 -13.31
N ALA A 172 1.31 -0.23 -14.05
CA ALA A 172 1.19 -0.11 -15.51
C ALA A 172 1.26 -1.45 -16.25
N ASP A 173 1.69 -2.53 -15.57
CA ASP A 173 1.72 -3.89 -16.10
C ASP A 173 0.43 -4.68 -15.75
N PHE A 174 -0.53 -4.03 -15.09
CA PHE A 174 -1.80 -4.59 -14.62
C PHE A 174 -1.64 -5.59 -13.46
N ASP A 175 -0.62 -5.44 -12.63
CA ASP A 175 -0.53 -6.16 -11.36
C ASP A 175 -1.23 -5.37 -10.25
N VAL A 176 -2.05 -6.03 -9.43
CA VAL A 176 -2.69 -5.39 -8.27
C VAL A 176 -1.63 -5.10 -7.21
N VAL A 177 -1.57 -3.85 -6.75
CA VAL A 177 -0.58 -3.37 -5.79
C VAL A 177 -1.19 -2.95 -4.46
N ASP A 178 -2.52 -2.78 -4.41
CA ASP A 178 -3.34 -2.53 -3.21
C ASP A 178 -4.82 -2.82 -3.49
#